data_AF-A0A3D0NEQ7-F1
#
_entry.id   AF-A0A3D0NEQ7-F1
#
_cell.length_a   1.000
_cell.length_b   1.000
_cell.length_c   1.000
_cell.angle_alpha   90.00
_cell.angle_beta   90.00
_cell.angle_gamma   90.00
#
_symmetry.space_group_name_H-M   'P 1'
#
loop_
_entity.id
_entity.type
_entity.pdbx_description
1 polymer ?
#
loop_
_entity_poly.entity_id
_entity_poly.type
_entity_poly.pdbx_seq_one_letter_code
_entity_poly.pdbx_strand_id
1 'polypeptide(L)'
;TIDFLGQMQTDEGGLRANTRIPIADLLSSFTGFLTLIDLGGGKKIDRTQLLRYAKRLQQSNGGFHGAEWDKVCDVEYTFYGIGCLALIHADLDY
;
A
#
# COMPACT_ATOMS: atom_id res chain seq x y z
N THR A 1 -6.66 -11.43 -12.75
CA THR A 1 -6.51 -10.18 -11.97
C THR A 1 -5.82 -10.40 -10.64
N ILE A 2 -6.31 -11.30 -9.77
CA ILE A 2 -5.69 -11.59 -8.46
C ILE A 2 -4.18 -11.90 -8.56
N ASP A 3 -3.78 -12.84 -9.43
CA ASP A 3 -2.36 -13.21 -9.53
C ASP A 3 -1.48 -12.06 -10.04
N PHE A 4 -2.00 -11.24 -10.95
CA PHE A 4 -1.28 -10.07 -11.44
C PHE A 4 -1.05 -9.04 -10.33
N LEU A 5 -2.10 -8.69 -9.58
CA LEU A 5 -1.99 -7.75 -8.46
C LEU A 5 -1.13 -8.31 -7.31
N GLY A 6 -1.20 -9.61 -7.05
CA GLY A 6 -0.34 -10.28 -6.06
C GLY A 6 1.15 -10.19 -6.38
N GLN A 7 1.52 -10.05 -7.65
CA GLN A 7 2.93 -9.88 -8.08
C GLN A 7 3.41 -8.42 -7.99
N MET A 8 2.56 -7.48 -7.56
CA MET A 8 2.92 -6.07 -7.47
C MET A 8 3.61 -5.72 -6.15
N GLN A 9 3.53 -6.57 -5.11
CA GLN A 9 4.26 -6.32 -3.87
C GLN A 9 5.78 -6.37 -4.12
N THR A 10 6.49 -5.35 -3.65
CA THR A 10 7.95 -5.24 -3.76
C THR A 10 8.63 -5.60 -2.44
N ASP A 11 9.96 -5.67 -2.44
CA ASP A 11 10.77 -5.88 -1.23
C ASP A 11 10.67 -4.69 -0.24
N GLU A 12 10.19 -3.53 -0.69
CA GLU A 12 9.86 -2.40 0.19
C GLU A 12 8.60 -2.70 1.03
N GLY A 13 7.77 -3.64 0.58
CA GLY A 13 6.54 -4.09 1.23
C GLY A 13 5.27 -3.48 0.67
N GLY A 14 5.36 -2.33 -0.02
CA GLY A 14 4.26 -1.73 -0.78
C GLY A 14 4.06 -2.39 -2.15
N LEU A 15 3.10 -1.92 -2.92
CA LEU A 15 2.84 -2.37 -4.29
C LEU A 15 3.33 -1.34 -5.32
N ARG A 16 3.91 -1.83 -6.41
CA ARG A 16 4.23 -1.03 -7.62
C ARG A 16 3.02 -0.89 -8.54
N ALA A 17 2.98 0.19 -9.32
CA ALA A 17 1.90 0.43 -10.27
C ALA A 17 1.80 -0.61 -11.41
N ASN A 18 2.93 -1.11 -11.90
CA ASN A 18 3.00 -2.14 -12.93
C ASN A 18 4.41 -2.73 -13.03
N THR A 19 4.60 -3.75 -13.87
CA THR A 19 5.87 -4.46 -14.04
C THR A 19 7.04 -3.63 -14.58
N ARG A 20 6.80 -2.44 -15.13
CA ARG A 20 7.86 -1.54 -15.64
C ARG A 20 8.39 -0.57 -14.58
N ILE A 21 7.69 -0.41 -13.46
CA ILE A 21 8.08 0.48 -12.36
C ILE A 21 8.53 -0.41 -11.20
N PRO A 22 9.81 -0.40 -10.79
CA PRO A 22 10.33 -1.36 -9.81
C PRO A 22 10.04 -0.98 -8.36
N ILE A 23 9.44 0.18 -8.15
CA ILE A 23 9.30 0.83 -6.85
C ILE A 23 7.83 0.90 -6.43
N ALA A 24 7.59 0.81 -5.12
CA ALA A 24 6.26 0.90 -4.53
C ALA A 24 5.84 2.34 -4.26
N ASP A 25 4.52 2.58 -4.31
CA ASP A 25 3.90 3.85 -3.91
C ASP A 25 2.59 3.60 -3.13
N LEU A 26 2.14 4.57 -2.33
CA LEU A 26 0.93 4.44 -1.51
C LEU A 26 -0.36 4.30 -2.33
N LEU A 27 -0.46 4.97 -3.47
CA LEU A 27 -1.65 4.90 -4.32
C LEU A 27 -1.83 3.47 -4.84
N SER A 28 -0.79 2.90 -5.43
CA SER A 28 -0.77 1.53 -5.95
C SER A 28 -0.93 0.50 -4.82
N SER A 29 -0.32 0.76 -3.66
CA SER A 29 -0.47 -0.05 -2.46
C SER A 29 -1.91 -0.12 -1.97
N PHE A 30 -2.58 1.02 -1.83
CA PHE A 30 -3.97 1.08 -1.39
C PHE A 30 -4.91 0.45 -2.42
N THR A 31 -4.85 0.91 -3.67
CA THR A 31 -5.78 0.46 -4.73
C THR A 31 -5.62 -1.01 -5.07
N GLY A 32 -4.37 -1.49 -5.15
CA GLY A 32 -4.08 -2.90 -5.40
C GLY A 32 -4.55 -3.80 -4.27
N PHE A 33 -4.33 -3.40 -3.00
CA PHE A 33 -4.77 -4.19 -1.86
C PHE A 33 -6.29 -4.18 -1.67
N LEU A 34 -6.94 -3.02 -1.82
CA LEU A 34 -8.41 -2.90 -1.82
C LEU A 34 -9.03 -3.84 -2.85
N THR A 35 -8.55 -3.77 -4.09
CA THR A 35 -9.05 -4.61 -5.19
C THR A 35 -8.82 -6.09 -4.89
N LEU A 36 -7.69 -6.46 -4.27
CA LEU A 36 -7.45 -7.83 -3.86
C LEU A 36 -8.41 -8.29 -2.75
N ILE A 37 -8.70 -7.46 -1.76
CA ILE A 37 -9.70 -7.78 -0.72
C ILE A 37 -11.07 -8.00 -1.37
N ASP A 38 -11.53 -7.08 -2.23
CA ASP A 38 -12.82 -7.17 -2.91
C ASP A 38 -12.96 -8.44 -3.77
N LEU A 39 -11.85 -8.91 -4.34
CA LEU A 39 -11.80 -10.13 -5.15
C LEU A 39 -11.54 -11.42 -4.31
N GLY A 40 -11.41 -11.32 -2.99
CA GLY A 40 -11.08 -12.45 -2.10
C GLY A 40 -9.61 -12.92 -2.20
N GLY A 41 -8.74 -12.11 -2.80
CA GLY A 41 -7.32 -12.37 -3.02
C GLY A 41 -6.36 -11.74 -2.01
N GLY A 42 -6.84 -11.11 -0.93
CA GLY A 42 -6.01 -10.39 0.05
C GLY A 42 -4.82 -11.18 0.61
N LYS A 43 -4.95 -12.51 0.74
CA LYS A 43 -3.87 -13.42 1.19
C LYS A 43 -2.64 -13.49 0.27
N LYS A 44 -2.71 -12.91 -0.94
CA LYS A 44 -1.57 -12.81 -1.86
C LYS A 44 -0.56 -11.73 -1.45
N ILE A 45 -0.93 -10.85 -0.50
CA ILE A 45 -0.08 -9.76 -0.01
C ILE A 45 0.40 -10.07 1.41
N ASP A 46 1.69 -9.88 1.66
CA ASP A 46 2.21 -9.83 3.03
C ASP A 46 1.80 -8.52 3.70
N ARG A 47 0.76 -8.61 4.52
CA ARG A 47 0.17 -7.48 5.24
C ARG A 47 1.11 -6.86 6.26
N THR A 48 2.01 -7.66 6.85
CA THR A 48 2.98 -7.15 7.83
C THR A 48 3.99 -6.24 7.13
N GLN A 49 4.43 -6.64 5.94
CA GLN A 49 5.29 -5.82 5.10
C GLN A 49 4.59 -4.56 4.62
N LEU A 50 3.34 -4.68 4.16
CA LEU A 50 2.53 -3.54 3.72
C LEU A 50 2.29 -2.54 4.87
N LEU A 51 2.02 -3.02 6.08
CA LEU A 51 1.86 -2.18 7.28
C LEU A 51 3.14 -1.41 7.60
N ARG A 52 4.30 -2.09 7.53
CA ARG A 52 5.59 -1.43 7.77
C ARG A 52 5.85 -0.36 6.70
N TYR A 53 5.57 -0.66 5.44
CA TYR A 53 5.71 0.29 4.34
C TYR A 53 4.85 1.55 4.57
N ALA A 54 3.55 1.39 4.80
CA ALA A 54 2.65 2.53 5.03
C ALA A 54 3.07 3.37 6.25
N LYS A 55 3.51 2.73 7.34
CA LYS A 55 4.02 3.44 8.54
C LYS A 55 5.31 4.20 8.30
N ARG A 56 6.21 3.70 7.43
CA ARG A 56 7.45 4.43 7.08
C ARG A 56 7.16 5.74 6.35
N LEU A 57 6.06 5.79 5.60
CA LEU A 57 5.65 6.97 4.84
C LEU A 57 4.84 7.98 5.67
N GLN A 58 4.37 7.59 6.85
CA GLN A 58 3.68 8.48 7.79
C GLN A 58 4.64 9.50 8.38
N GLN A 59 4.27 10.78 8.36
CA GLN A 59 5.09 11.85 8.90
C GLN A 59 4.75 12.18 10.35
N SER A 60 5.76 12.61 11.12
CA SER A 60 5.60 12.96 12.54
C SER A 60 4.74 14.20 12.78
N ASN A 61 4.66 15.10 11.79
CA ASN A 61 3.78 16.26 11.79
C ASN A 61 2.40 16.00 11.15
N GLY A 62 2.10 14.73 10.84
CA GLY A 62 0.86 14.31 10.20
C GLY A 62 0.97 14.17 8.68
N GLY A 63 -0.01 13.50 8.07
CA GLY A 63 0.01 13.17 6.65
C GLY A 63 1.01 12.06 6.29
N PHE A 64 1.17 11.85 4.98
CA PHE A 64 1.99 10.78 4.41
C PHE A 64 2.71 11.26 3.15
N HIS A 65 3.90 10.72 2.90
CA HIS A 65 4.57 10.79 1.60
C HIS A 65 4.04 9.74 0.64
N GLY A 66 4.07 9.99 -0.67
CA GLY A 66 3.58 9.03 -1.65
C GLY A 66 4.47 7.81 -1.84
N ALA A 67 5.78 7.98 -1.66
CA ALA A 67 6.79 6.93 -1.73
C ALA A 67 8.05 7.36 -0.96
N GLU A 68 9.03 6.45 -0.78
CA GLU A 68 10.20 6.72 0.07
C GLU A 68 11.09 7.87 -0.44
N TRP A 69 11.13 8.12 -1.76
CA TRP A 69 11.89 9.22 -2.36
C TRP A 69 11.09 10.52 -2.49
N ASP A 70 9.79 10.50 -2.15
CA ASP A 70 8.96 11.69 -2.21
C ASP A 70 9.34 12.65 -1.06
N LYS A 71 9.44 13.93 -1.39
CA LYS A 71 9.84 14.99 -0.45
C LYS A 71 8.68 15.87 -0.03
N VAL A 72 7.51 15.69 -0.62
CA VAL A 72 6.34 16.54 -0.40
C VAL A 72 5.22 15.69 0.18
N CYS A 73 4.50 16.25 1.15
CA CYS A 73 3.25 15.65 1.62
C CYS A 73 2.09 16.24 0.84
N ASP A 74 1.19 15.37 0.38
CA ASP A 74 -0.08 15.74 -0.24
C ASP A 74 -1.23 15.10 0.56
N VAL A 75 -2.38 15.77 0.59
CA VAL A 75 -3.63 15.23 1.15
C VAL A 75 -4.05 13.95 0.42
N GLU A 76 -3.74 13.79 -0.87
CA GLU A 76 -3.97 12.55 -1.63
C GLU A 76 -3.31 11.35 -0.93
N TYR A 77 -2.03 11.46 -0.55
CA TYR A 77 -1.32 10.38 0.12
C TYR A 77 -1.73 10.20 1.56
N THR A 78 -2.29 11.24 2.20
CA THR A 78 -2.94 11.09 3.49
C THR A 78 -4.16 10.18 3.40
N PHE A 79 -4.98 10.34 2.36
CA PHE A 79 -6.11 9.44 2.09
C PHE A 79 -5.64 8.00 1.86
N TYR A 80 -4.67 7.79 0.96
CA TYR A 80 -4.18 6.43 0.67
C TYR A 80 -3.46 5.78 1.86
N GLY A 81 -2.67 6.55 2.62
CA GLY A 81 -1.98 6.06 3.81
C GLY A 81 -2.95 5.58 4.89
N ILE A 82 -3.94 6.42 5.25
CA ILE A 82 -4.99 6.05 6.22
C ILE A 82 -5.82 4.88 5.69
N GLY A 83 -6.22 4.92 4.42
CA GLY A 83 -6.98 3.84 3.78
C GLY A 83 -6.23 2.52 3.80
N CYS A 84 -4.92 2.52 3.54
CA CYS A 84 -4.08 1.32 3.58
C CYS A 84 -4.03 0.74 5.01
N LEU A 85 -3.81 1.59 6.02
CA LEU A 85 -3.80 1.16 7.43
C LEU A 85 -5.16 0.60 7.87
N ALA A 86 -6.26 1.22 7.45
CA ALA A 86 -7.62 0.77 7.77
C ALA A 86 -7.94 -0.58 7.14
N LEU A 87 -7.60 -0.78 5.86
CA LEU A 87 -7.81 -2.07 5.17
C LEU A 87 -7.01 -3.19 5.81
N ILE A 88 -5.75 -2.93 6.17
CA ILE A 88 -4.91 -3.93 6.86
C ILE A 88 -5.53 -4.30 8.20
N HIS A 89 -6.02 -3.32 8.97
CA HIS A 89 -6.64 -3.59 10.25
C HIS A 89 -7.91 -4.43 10.09
N ALA A 90 -8.82 -4.01 9.21
CA ALA A 90 -10.08 -4.70 8.98
C ALA A 90 -9.90 -6.14 8.48
N ASP A 91 -8.92 -6.39 7.61
CA ASP A 91 -8.67 -7.72 7.03
C ASP A 91 -7.86 -8.65 7.96
N LEU A 92 -7.28 -8.14 9.05
CA LEU A 92 -6.66 -8.98 10.11
C LEU A 92 -7.69 -9.50 11.12
N ASP A 93 -8.87 -8.89 11.17
CA ASP A 93 -9.96 -9.25 12.09
C ASP A 93 -10.86 -10.39 11.54
N TYR A 94 -10.60 -10.89 10.33
CA TYR A 94 -11.29 -12.01 9.65
C TYR A 94 -10.33 -13.17 9.32
#